data_AF-A0A7Y9MRN1-F1
#
_entry.id   AF-A0A7Y9MRN1-F1
#
_cell.length_a   1.000
_cell.length_b   1.000
_cell.length_c   1.000
_cell.angle_alpha   90.00
_cell.angle_beta   90.00
_cell.angle_gamma   90.00
#
_symmetry.space_group_name_H-M   'P 1'
#
loop_
_entity.id
_entity.type
_entity.pdbx_description
1 polymer ?
#
loop_
_entity_poly.entity_id
_entity_poly.type
_entity_poly.pdbx_seq_one_letter_code
_entity_poly.pdbx_strand_id
1 'polypeptide(L)'
;MTARKRYWLMKSEPDAFSIDDLQRVGSEPWNGVRNYQARNFMRDGMKVGDGILFYHSNCKVPGIVGTATVASDAYPDVTQFDPTSDYHDPKATREQPRWYLVDVAFERKLARTIALDEIKQHADALGEGFPLTARGNRLSVFPVSAAQWKLLLALE
;
A
#
# COMPACT_ATOMS: atom_id res chain seq x y z
N MET A 1 13.46 21.77 10.17
CA MET A 1 12.09 21.24 10.38
C MET A 1 12.06 19.86 9.75
N THR A 2 11.94 18.80 10.55
CA THR A 2 11.73 17.44 10.01
C THR A 2 10.39 17.44 9.27
N ALA A 3 10.39 17.01 8.01
CA ALA A 3 9.14 16.88 7.25
C ALA A 3 8.17 15.98 8.01
N ARG A 4 6.89 16.37 8.07
CA ARG A 4 5.86 15.62 8.80
C ARG A 4 5.63 14.28 8.10
N LYS A 5 5.95 13.17 8.77
CA LYS A 5 5.75 11.79 8.28
C LYS A 5 4.31 11.62 7.78
N ARG A 6 4.14 11.11 6.56
CA ARG A 6 2.84 10.75 5.99
C ARG A 6 2.58 9.27 6.16
N TYR A 7 1.31 8.89 5.98
CA TYR A 7 0.86 7.53 6.16
C TYR A 7 0.04 7.07 4.95
N TRP A 8 0.13 5.78 4.68
CA TRP A 8 -0.44 5.14 3.51
C TRP A 8 -1.07 3.81 3.90
N LEU A 9 -2.00 3.34 3.10
CA LEU A 9 -2.44 1.94 3.11
C LEU A 9 -2.09 1.32 1.76
N MET A 10 -1.48 0.13 1.80
CA MET A 10 -1.10 -0.62 0.61
C MET A 10 -1.65 -2.04 0.71
N LYS A 11 -2.41 -2.44 -0.32
CA LYS A 11 -3.06 -3.75 -0.38
C LYS A 11 -2.19 -4.75 -1.12
N SER A 12 -2.06 -5.95 -0.56
CA SER A 12 -1.47 -7.13 -1.21
C SER A 12 -2.35 -8.35 -0.95
N GLU A 13 -2.40 -9.27 -1.90
CA GLU A 13 -3.04 -10.57 -1.69
C GLU A 13 -2.03 -11.50 -1.00
N PRO A 14 -2.38 -12.13 0.14
CA PRO A 14 -1.41 -12.91 0.92
C PRO A 14 -0.83 -14.11 0.17
N ASP A 15 -1.57 -14.67 -0.79
CA ASP A 15 -1.09 -15.79 -1.61
C ASP A 15 -0.06 -15.35 -2.66
N ALA A 16 -0.04 -14.06 -3.01
CA ALA A 16 0.94 -13.47 -3.92
C ALA A 16 2.14 -12.91 -3.17
N PHE A 17 1.89 -12.08 -2.14
CA PHE A 17 2.94 -11.51 -1.29
C PHE A 17 2.37 -11.08 0.07
N SER A 18 2.71 -11.83 1.12
CA SER A 18 2.23 -11.60 2.48
C SER A 18 3.15 -10.67 3.28
N ILE A 19 2.71 -10.29 4.50
CA ILE A 19 3.56 -9.55 5.43
C ILE A 19 4.71 -10.42 5.95
N ASP A 20 4.51 -11.75 6.01
CA ASP A 20 5.54 -12.70 6.42
C ASP A 20 6.62 -12.85 5.32
N ASP A 21 6.22 -12.74 4.05
CA ASP A 21 7.16 -12.64 2.94
C ASP A 21 7.99 -11.36 3.03
N LEU A 22 7.33 -10.22 3.26
CA LEU A 22 8.02 -8.95 3.45
C LEU A 22 8.98 -9.01 4.66
N GLN A 23 8.57 -9.62 5.76
CA GLN A 23 9.43 -9.83 6.93
C GLN A 23 10.68 -10.65 6.58
N ARG A 24 10.53 -11.69 5.76
CA ARG A 24 11.62 -12.59 5.35
C ARG A 24 12.62 -11.91 4.42
N VAL A 25 12.15 -11.11 3.47
CA VAL A 25 13.02 -10.41 2.49
C VAL A 25 13.53 -9.06 3.02
N GLY A 26 12.89 -8.50 4.04
CA GLY A 26 13.24 -7.23 4.67
C GLY A 26 12.74 -6.01 3.89
N SER A 27 13.00 -5.95 2.59
CA SER A 27 12.53 -4.89 1.69
C SER A 27 12.24 -5.44 0.29
N GLU A 28 11.18 -4.96 -0.35
CA GLU A 28 10.73 -5.42 -1.68
C GLU A 28 10.18 -4.26 -2.53
N PRO A 29 10.48 -4.22 -3.85
CA PRO A 29 9.80 -3.33 -4.79
C PRO A 29 8.28 -3.57 -4.86
N TRP A 30 7.47 -2.54 -4.62
CA TRP A 30 6.00 -2.64 -4.65
C TRP A 30 5.43 -2.56 -6.08
N ASN A 31 5.72 -3.57 -6.88
CA ASN A 31 5.38 -3.64 -8.30
C ASN A 31 3.87 -3.85 -8.57
N GLY A 32 3.50 -3.92 -9.85
CA GLY A 32 2.17 -4.37 -10.28
C GLY A 32 1.02 -3.36 -10.11
N VAL A 33 1.29 -2.15 -9.61
CA VAL A 33 0.28 -1.10 -9.53
C VAL A 33 -0.05 -0.58 -10.94
N ARG A 34 -1.28 -0.84 -11.40
CA ARG A 34 -1.79 -0.43 -12.73
C ARG A 34 -3.00 0.50 -12.66
N ASN A 35 -3.19 1.19 -11.53
CA ASN A 35 -4.18 2.24 -11.36
C ASN A 35 -3.46 3.61 -11.33
N TYR A 36 -3.89 4.56 -12.17
CA TYR A 36 -3.23 5.87 -12.29
C TYR A 36 -3.24 6.68 -11.00
N GLN A 37 -4.33 6.65 -10.24
CA GLN A 37 -4.42 7.39 -8.98
C GLN A 37 -3.52 6.76 -7.92
N ALA A 38 -3.54 5.43 -7.79
CA ALA A 38 -2.62 4.69 -6.91
C ALA A 38 -1.15 4.95 -7.26
N ARG A 39 -0.81 4.94 -8.56
CA ARG A 39 0.51 5.31 -9.07
C ARG A 39 0.90 6.73 -8.65
N ASN A 40 0.01 7.71 -8.85
CA ASN A 40 0.30 9.10 -8.52
C ASN A 40 0.54 9.28 -7.01
N PHE A 41 -0.20 8.55 -6.16
CA PHE A 41 0.05 8.55 -4.72
C PHE A 41 1.46 8.07 -4.38
N MET A 42 1.95 7.02 -5.02
CA MET A 42 3.34 6.57 -4.82
C MET A 42 4.34 7.59 -5.39
N ARG A 43 4.18 7.94 -6.67
CA ARG A 43 5.14 8.76 -7.42
C ARG A 43 5.29 10.18 -6.85
N ASP A 44 4.17 10.85 -6.62
CA ASP A 44 4.14 12.26 -6.24
C ASP A 44 4.00 12.41 -4.71
N GLY A 45 3.43 11.39 -4.08
CA GLY A 45 3.04 11.41 -2.69
C GLY A 45 4.03 10.73 -1.75
N MET A 46 4.60 9.57 -2.02
CA MET A 46 5.41 8.87 -1.01
C MET A 46 6.81 9.49 -0.84
N LYS A 47 7.34 9.43 0.39
CA LYS A 47 8.74 9.75 0.72
C LYS A 47 9.33 8.69 1.63
N VAL A 48 10.64 8.49 1.52
CA VAL A 48 11.40 7.58 2.39
C VAL A 48 11.08 7.86 3.86
N GLY A 49 10.75 6.81 4.60
CA GLY A 49 10.36 6.87 6.01
C GLY A 49 8.88 7.13 6.27
N ASP A 50 8.05 7.38 5.26
CA ASP A 50 6.58 7.40 5.39
C ASP A 50 6.06 6.03 5.85
N GLY A 51 5.01 6.02 6.68
CA GLY A 51 4.45 4.79 7.25
C GLY A 51 3.42 4.15 6.34
N ILE A 52 3.38 2.82 6.32
CA ILE A 52 2.47 2.01 5.52
C ILE A 52 1.71 1.04 6.42
N LEU A 53 0.38 1.03 6.31
CA LEU A 53 -0.46 -0.06 6.79
C LEU A 53 -0.47 -1.14 5.72
N PHE A 54 0.12 -2.30 6.02
CA PHE A 54 0.12 -3.45 5.12
C PHE A 54 -1.21 -4.18 5.26
N TYR A 55 -1.99 -4.19 4.18
CA TYR A 55 -3.34 -4.73 4.16
C TYR A 55 -3.43 -5.99 3.31
N HIS A 56 -3.93 -7.09 3.89
CA HIS A 56 -4.26 -8.29 3.14
C HIS A 56 -5.64 -8.16 2.50
N SER A 57 -5.69 -8.26 1.17
CA SER A 57 -6.91 -8.25 0.35
C SER A 57 -7.18 -9.62 -0.26
N ASN A 58 -8.40 -9.80 -0.77
CA ASN A 58 -8.82 -11.01 -1.51
C ASN A 58 -8.53 -12.33 -0.78
N CYS A 59 -8.69 -12.35 0.54
CA CYS A 59 -8.45 -13.53 1.37
C CYS A 59 -9.59 -13.74 2.36
N LYS A 60 -9.54 -14.85 3.11
CA LYS A 60 -10.60 -15.24 4.05
C LYS A 60 -10.88 -14.18 5.13
N VAL A 61 -9.84 -13.51 5.63
CA VAL A 61 -9.95 -12.44 6.63
C VAL A 61 -9.16 -11.24 6.13
N PRO A 62 -9.78 -10.37 5.30
CA PRO A 62 -9.11 -9.19 4.79
C PRO A 62 -8.96 -8.16 5.92
N GLY A 63 -7.83 -7.47 5.98
CA GLY A 63 -7.54 -6.57 7.08
C GLY A 63 -6.10 -6.06 7.11
N ILE A 64 -5.81 -5.20 8.08
CA ILE A 64 -4.46 -4.71 8.34
C ILE A 64 -3.72 -5.77 9.17
N VAL A 65 -2.53 -6.16 8.71
CA VAL A 65 -1.76 -7.28 9.31
C VAL A 65 -0.37 -6.88 9.78
N GLY A 66 0.10 -5.69 9.40
CA GLY A 66 1.41 -5.19 9.80
C GLY A 66 1.59 -3.73 9.42
N THR A 67 2.73 -3.19 9.82
CA THR A 67 3.24 -1.92 9.32
C THR A 67 4.54 -2.11 8.57
N ALA A 68 4.79 -1.18 7.66
CA ALA A 68 5.98 -1.10 6.84
C ALA A 68 6.35 0.38 6.65
N THR A 69 7.50 0.63 6.02
CA THR A 69 7.95 1.98 5.68
C THR A 69 8.36 2.08 4.22
N VAL A 70 8.13 3.23 3.61
CA VAL A 70 8.68 3.55 2.29
C VAL A 70 10.20 3.58 2.39
N ALA A 71 10.88 2.77 1.58
CA ALA A 71 12.33 2.56 1.63
C ALA A 71 13.09 3.22 0.46
N SER A 72 12.39 3.69 -0.58
CA SER A 72 12.98 4.42 -1.70
C SER A 72 12.13 5.61 -2.13
N ASP A 73 12.73 6.54 -2.89
CA ASP A 73 11.94 7.42 -3.77
C ASP A 73 11.28 6.58 -4.87
N ALA A 74 10.24 7.13 -5.52
CA ALA A 74 9.55 6.41 -6.57
C ALA A 74 10.39 6.31 -7.85
N TYR A 75 10.38 5.13 -8.47
CA TYR A 75 11.10 4.85 -9.71
C TYR A 75 10.27 3.97 -10.66
N PRO A 76 10.63 3.88 -11.96
CA PRO A 76 9.89 3.09 -12.92
C PRO A 76 9.77 1.61 -12.54
N ASP A 77 8.56 1.07 -12.61
CA ASP A 77 8.31 -0.36 -12.40
C ASP A 77 8.85 -1.16 -13.59
N VAL A 78 9.95 -1.89 -13.42
CA VAL A 78 10.60 -2.63 -14.51
C VAL A 78 9.72 -3.73 -15.12
N THR A 79 8.74 -4.23 -14.37
CA THR A 79 7.80 -5.27 -14.83
C THR A 79 6.90 -4.79 -15.96
N GLN A 80 6.79 -3.48 -16.17
CA GLN A 80 6.01 -2.91 -17.27
C GLN A 80 6.67 -3.09 -18.65
N PHE A 81 7.98 -3.35 -18.69
CA PHE A 81 8.76 -3.50 -19.93
C PHE A 81 9.02 -4.94 -20.34
N ASP A 82 8.67 -5.90 -19.48
CA ASP A 82 8.91 -7.33 -19.72
C ASP A 82 7.66 -7.96 -20.34
N PRO A 83 7.71 -8.43 -21.60
CA PRO A 83 6.55 -9.05 -22.25
C PRO A 83 6.05 -10.34 -21.58
N THR A 84 6.85 -10.96 -20.71
CA THR A 84 6.49 -12.19 -19.99
C THR A 84 5.87 -11.92 -18.62
N SER A 85 5.91 -10.66 -18.16
CA SER A 85 5.29 -10.23 -16.90
C SER A 85 3.78 -10.05 -17.06
N ASP A 86 3.02 -10.49 -16.06
CA ASP A 86 1.57 -10.24 -15.96
C ASP A 86 1.23 -8.73 -15.94
N TYR A 87 2.22 -7.89 -15.63
CA TYR A 87 2.08 -6.45 -15.53
C TYR A 87 2.71 -5.69 -16.71
N HIS A 88 3.05 -6.38 -17.80
CA HIS A 88 3.53 -5.78 -19.05
C HIS A 88 2.57 -4.70 -19.55
N ASP A 89 3.10 -3.56 -19.98
CA ASP A 89 2.34 -2.53 -20.67
C ASP A 89 3.00 -2.22 -22.02
N PRO A 90 2.42 -2.66 -23.15
CA PRO A 90 3.04 -2.49 -24.47
C PRO A 90 3.18 -1.04 -24.92
N LYS A 91 2.57 -0.07 -24.21
CA LYS A 91 2.72 1.36 -24.49
C LYS A 91 3.73 2.05 -23.56
N ALA A 92 4.31 1.33 -22.60
CA ALA A 92 5.36 1.87 -21.74
C ALA A 92 6.73 1.63 -22.38
N THR A 93 7.56 2.68 -22.42
CA THR A 93 8.97 2.57 -22.85
C THR A 93 9.89 3.05 -21.75
N ARG A 94 11.19 2.72 -21.83
CA ARG A 94 12.17 3.14 -20.81
C ARG A 94 12.32 4.67 -20.76
N GLU A 95 12.09 5.34 -21.88
CA GLU A 95 12.12 6.79 -22.02
C GLU A 95 10.82 7.43 -21.52
N GLN A 96 9.70 6.71 -21.59
CA GLN A 96 8.38 7.16 -21.16
C GLN A 96 7.68 6.10 -20.28
N PRO A 97 8.21 5.84 -19.07
CA PRO A 97 7.60 4.91 -18.14
C PRO A 97 6.21 5.40 -17.73
N ARG A 98 5.24 4.49 -17.75
CA ARG A 98 3.85 4.78 -17.35
C ARG A 98 3.58 4.42 -15.91
N TRP A 99 4.30 3.42 -15.38
CA TRP A 99 4.11 2.85 -14.05
C TRP A 99 5.34 3.06 -13.18
N TYR A 100 5.09 3.35 -11.92
CA TYR A 100 6.10 3.67 -10.93
C TYR A 100 5.78 2.89 -9.66
N LEU A 101 6.81 2.56 -8.90
CA LEU A 101 6.73 1.90 -7.62
C LEU A 101 7.70 2.55 -6.64
N VAL A 102 7.61 2.14 -5.37
CA VAL A 102 8.60 2.40 -4.33
C VAL A 102 9.02 1.07 -3.73
N ASP A 103 10.20 1.03 -3.11
CA ASP A 103 10.56 -0.07 -2.22
C ASP A 103 9.83 0.09 -0.89
N VAL A 104 9.38 -1.02 -0.33
CA VAL A 104 8.70 -1.09 0.96
C VAL A 104 9.52 -1.99 1.87
N ALA A 105 9.89 -1.49 3.05
CA ALA A 105 10.62 -2.23 4.06
C ALA A 105 9.72 -2.63 5.23
N PHE A 106 9.88 -3.86 5.71
CA PHE A 106 9.19 -4.38 6.89
C PHE A 106 9.48 -3.50 8.12
N GLU A 107 8.44 -3.17 8.90
CA GLU A 107 8.60 -2.52 10.21
C GLU A 107 8.19 -3.48 11.33
N ARG A 108 6.94 -3.94 11.32
CA ARG A 108 6.47 -4.98 12.25
C ARG A 108 5.22 -5.68 11.75
N LYS A 109 5.01 -6.90 12.22
CA LYS A 109 3.72 -7.58 12.15
C LYS A 109 2.84 -7.13 13.32
N LEU A 110 1.53 -7.04 13.10
CA LEU A 110 0.59 -6.78 14.20
C LEU A 110 0.40 -8.05 15.04
N ALA A 111 0.04 -7.88 16.32
CA ALA A 111 -0.31 -8.98 17.22
C ALA A 111 -1.54 -9.76 16.75
N ARG A 112 -2.46 -9.08 16.04
CA ARG A 112 -3.63 -9.68 15.39
C ARG A 112 -3.98 -8.92 14.11
N THR A 113 -4.71 -9.56 13.21
CA THR A 113 -5.32 -8.89 12.07
C THR A 113 -6.41 -7.94 12.56
N ILE A 114 -6.36 -6.68 12.15
CA ILE A 114 -7.48 -5.74 12.30
C ILE A 114 -8.37 -5.93 11.07
N ALA A 115 -9.45 -6.69 11.25
CA ALA A 115 -10.29 -7.15 10.14
C ALA A 115 -11.09 -6.01 9.50
N LEU A 116 -11.35 -6.10 8.20
CA LEU A 116 -12.14 -5.08 7.47
C LEU A 116 -13.52 -4.85 8.10
N ASP A 117 -14.16 -5.90 8.60
CA ASP A 117 -15.48 -5.78 9.22
C ASP A 117 -15.43 -5.06 10.57
N GLU A 118 -14.34 -5.20 11.34
CA GLU A 118 -14.07 -4.38 12.52
C GLU A 118 -13.81 -2.92 12.11
N ILE A 119 -12.99 -2.68 11.09
CA ILE A 119 -12.70 -1.34 10.56
C ILE A 119 -13.99 -0.61 10.14
N LYS A 120 -14.92 -1.32 9.48
CA LYS A 120 -16.21 -0.75 9.04
C LYS A 120 -17.10 -0.31 10.20
N GLN A 121 -16.97 -0.91 11.39
CA GLN A 121 -17.70 -0.46 12.60
C GLN A 121 -17.25 0.93 13.06
N HIS A 122 -16.07 1.38 12.63
CA HIS A 122 -15.51 2.70 12.91
C HIS A 122 -15.54 3.64 11.70
N ALA A 123 -16.36 3.35 10.67
CA ALA A 123 -16.42 4.13 9.44
C ALA A 123 -16.70 5.62 9.67
N ASP A 124 -17.60 5.96 10.61
CA ASP A 124 -17.92 7.35 10.93
C ASP A 124 -16.71 8.12 11.45
N ALA A 125 -15.88 7.48 12.28
CA ALA A 125 -14.66 8.07 12.84
C ALA A 125 -13.51 8.15 11.82
N LEU A 126 -13.52 7.29 10.79
CA LEU A 126 -12.58 7.34 9.67
C LEU A 126 -12.91 8.46 8.68
N GLY A 127 -14.15 8.95 8.72
CA GLY A 127 -14.65 10.03 7.89
C GLY A 127 -15.29 9.53 6.59
N GLU A 128 -16.26 10.31 6.11
CA GLU A 128 -16.95 10.04 4.85
C GLU A 128 -15.95 9.97 3.69
N GLY A 129 -16.12 8.98 2.81
CA GLY A 129 -15.26 8.80 1.65
C GLY A 129 -13.89 8.19 1.95
N PHE A 130 -13.62 7.70 3.18
CA PHE A 130 -12.40 6.96 3.44
C PHE A 130 -12.26 5.78 2.46
N PRO A 131 -11.17 5.69 1.67
CA PRO A 131 -11.12 4.77 0.54
C PRO A 131 -11.32 3.29 0.92
N LEU A 132 -10.94 2.87 2.12
CA LEU A 132 -11.09 1.47 2.52
C LEU A 132 -12.55 1.05 2.72
N THR A 133 -13.41 1.96 3.19
CA THR A 133 -14.82 1.70 3.51
C THR A 133 -15.79 2.26 2.48
N ALA A 134 -15.33 3.15 1.59
CA ALA A 134 -16.12 3.74 0.52
C ALA A 134 -16.61 2.68 -0.48
N ARG A 135 -17.94 2.68 -0.72
CA ARG A 135 -18.58 1.74 -1.65
C ARG A 135 -18.03 1.92 -3.07
N GLY A 136 -17.67 0.81 -3.71
CA GLY A 136 -17.19 0.82 -5.10
C GLY A 136 -15.74 1.26 -5.28
N ASN A 137 -15.04 1.68 -4.22
CA ASN A 137 -13.63 2.04 -4.34
C ASN A 137 -12.77 0.81 -4.71
N ARG A 138 -11.78 1.02 -5.56
CA ARG A 138 -10.86 0.00 -6.08
C ARG A 138 -9.39 0.38 -5.95
N LEU A 139 -9.07 1.42 -5.16
CA LEU A 139 -7.69 1.81 -4.91
C LEU A 139 -6.96 0.75 -4.08
N SER A 140 -5.78 0.35 -4.56
CA SER A 140 -4.83 -0.52 -3.86
C SER A 140 -3.83 0.25 -3.00
N VAL A 141 -3.58 1.52 -3.34
CA VAL A 141 -2.72 2.44 -2.60
C VAL A 141 -3.48 3.75 -2.41
N PHE A 142 -3.50 4.28 -1.19
CA PHE A 142 -4.12 5.58 -0.89
C PHE A 142 -3.57 6.19 0.40
N PRO A 143 -3.66 7.52 0.56
CA PRO A 143 -3.21 8.22 1.76
C PRO A 143 -4.10 7.89 2.96
N VAL A 144 -3.47 7.88 4.13
CA VAL A 144 -4.10 7.75 5.44
C VAL A 144 -3.70 8.96 6.28
N SER A 145 -4.68 9.63 6.87
CA SER A 145 -4.38 10.77 7.75
C SER A 145 -3.72 10.28 9.05
N ALA A 146 -2.99 11.16 9.73
CA ALA A 146 -2.39 10.80 11.02
C ALA A 146 -3.44 10.40 12.08
N ALA A 147 -4.67 10.95 11.99
CA ALA A 147 -5.77 10.57 12.86
C ALA A 147 -6.31 9.17 12.51
N GLN A 148 -6.52 8.89 11.22
CA GLN A 148 -6.94 7.56 10.73
C GLN A 148 -5.89 6.49 11.08
N TRP A 149 -4.60 6.78 10.90
CA TRP A 149 -3.51 5.87 11.26
C TRP A 149 -3.56 5.50 12.74
N LYS A 150 -3.68 6.50 13.62
CA LYS A 150 -3.78 6.28 15.07
C LYS A 150 -5.03 5.49 15.44
N LEU A 151 -6.18 5.84 14.84
CA LEU A 151 -7.43 5.14 15.08
C LEU A 151 -7.33 3.67 14.69
N LEU A 152 -6.85 3.39 13.47
CA LEU A 152 -6.71 2.02 12.97
C LEU A 152 -5.76 1.20 13.84
N LEU A 153 -4.58 1.72 14.18
CA LEU A 153 -3.64 0.98 15.03
C LEU A 153 -4.11 0.85 16.48
N ALA A 154 -4.97 1.72 16.99
CA ALA A 154 -5.57 1.57 18.32
C ALA A 154 -6.59 0.43 18.40
N LEU A 155 -6.98 -0.15 17.26
CA LEU A 155 -7.80 -1.36 17.21
C LEU A 155 -6.96 -2.62 17.42
N GLU A 156 -5.63 -2.59 17.30
CA GLU A 156 -4.78 -3.76 17.58
C GLU A 156 -4.94 -4.26 19.02
#